data_AF-A0A354EP68-F1
#
_entry.id   AF-A0A354EP68-F1
#
_cell.length_a   1.000
_cell.length_b   1.000
_cell.length_c   1.000
_cell.angle_alpha   90.00
_cell.angle_beta   90.00
_cell.angle_gamma   90.00
#
_symmetry.space_group_name_H-M   'P 1'
#
loop_
_entity.id
_entity.type
_entity.pdbx_description
1 polymer ?
#
loop_
_entity_poly.entity_id
_entity_poly.type
_entity_poly.pdbx_seq_one_letter_code
_entity_poly.pdbx_strand_id
1 'polypeptide(L)'
;GAFIPISRGETGLSPREAVKKGLTDENAFAEGVEDAFTVALLTPEWRVSAVGASANFAHIEPPPSARAVVAIRDRDPNRKVMAGVTKKVAELQAKAEARSLPFFESWPERGFKDFNDMIRGVRA
;
A
#
# COMPACT_ATOMS: atom_id res chain seq x y z
N GLY A 1 8.12 13.12 4.84
CA GLY A 1 8.25 11.65 4.85
C GLY A 1 8.93 11.19 3.58
N ALA A 2 9.20 9.88 3.46
CA ALA A 2 9.69 9.26 2.23
C ALA A 2 8.51 8.66 1.44
N PHE A 3 8.64 8.58 0.12
CA PHE A 3 7.73 7.84 -0.75
C PHE A 3 8.60 7.14 -1.79
N ILE A 4 8.58 5.81 -1.80
CA ILE A 4 9.53 5.01 -2.57
C ILE A 4 8.72 4.11 -3.52
N PRO A 5 8.64 4.45 -4.82
CA PRO A 5 8.04 3.56 -5.81
C PRO A 5 8.87 2.28 -5.97
N ILE A 6 8.22 1.11 -5.92
CA ILE A 6 8.86 -0.20 -6.02
C ILE A 6 8.52 -0.90 -7.33
N SER A 7 7.22 -1.03 -7.64
CA SER A 7 6.75 -1.68 -8.87
C SER A 7 5.86 -0.74 -9.68
N ARG A 8 5.93 -0.87 -11.01
CA ARG A 8 5.11 -0.13 -11.97
C ARG A 8 3.83 -0.86 -12.41
N GLY A 9 3.58 -2.05 -11.85
CA GLY A 9 2.41 -2.86 -12.17
C GLY A 9 2.38 -3.38 -13.60
N GLU A 10 1.23 -3.94 -14.00
CA GLU A 10 1.01 -4.57 -15.30
C GLU A 10 1.34 -3.64 -16.47
N THR A 11 1.01 -2.36 -16.34
CA THR A 11 1.28 -1.38 -17.40
C THR A 11 2.78 -1.12 -17.62
N GLY A 12 3.64 -1.34 -16.61
CA GLY A 12 5.06 -0.98 -16.65
C GLY A 12 5.34 0.52 -16.75
N LEU A 13 4.31 1.37 -16.63
CA LEU A 13 4.38 2.81 -16.82
C LEU A 13 4.42 3.56 -15.49
N SER A 14 5.03 4.75 -15.50
CA SER A 14 4.82 5.68 -14.39
C SER A 14 3.34 6.11 -14.31
N PRO A 15 2.84 6.54 -13.13
CA PRO A 15 1.46 7.03 -13.00
C PRO A 15 1.09 8.10 -14.03
N ARG A 16 2.00 9.05 -14.30
CA ARG A 16 1.78 10.13 -15.27
C ARG A 16 1.65 9.61 -16.71
N GLU A 17 2.45 8.64 -17.10
CA GLU A 17 2.39 8.04 -18.44
C GLU A 17 1.14 7.18 -18.61
N ALA A 18 0.73 6.46 -17.57
CA ALA A 18 -0.50 5.69 -17.57
C ALA A 18 -1.74 6.59 -17.77
N VAL A 19 -1.82 7.73 -17.07
CA VAL A 19 -2.88 8.74 -17.27
C VAL A 19 -2.95 9.20 -18.73
N LYS A 20 -1.79 9.53 -19.34
CA LYS A 20 -1.75 9.98 -20.75
C LYS A 20 -2.29 8.93 -21.73
N LYS A 21 -2.19 7.65 -21.38
CA LYS A 21 -2.67 6.52 -22.19
C LYS A 21 -4.06 6.03 -21.77
N GLY A 22 -4.70 6.65 -20.78
CA GLY A 22 -5.99 6.20 -20.24
C GLY A 22 -5.93 4.85 -19.53
N LEU A 23 -4.76 4.45 -19.02
CA LEU A 23 -4.54 3.17 -18.34
C LEU A 23 -4.54 3.34 -16.82
N THR A 24 -5.07 2.34 -16.11
CA THR A 24 -5.16 2.32 -14.66
C THR A 24 -4.75 0.96 -14.10
N ASP A 25 -4.18 0.96 -12.89
CA ASP A 25 -3.76 -0.24 -12.14
C ASP A 25 -4.16 -0.07 -10.67
N GLU A 26 -4.20 -1.16 -9.89
CA GLU A 26 -4.18 -1.12 -8.43
C GLU A 26 -2.95 -0.36 -7.93
N ASN A 27 -3.14 0.47 -6.91
CA ASN A 27 -2.05 1.18 -6.24
C ASN A 27 -1.99 0.74 -4.78
N ALA A 28 -0.97 -0.05 -4.46
CA ALA A 28 -0.71 -0.58 -3.15
C ALA A 28 0.37 0.24 -2.43
N PHE A 29 0.12 0.54 -1.15
CA PHE A 29 0.99 1.32 -0.30
C PHE A 29 1.32 0.52 0.97
N ALA A 30 2.61 0.24 1.20
CA ALA A 30 3.09 -0.47 2.39
C ALA A 30 3.89 0.45 3.32
N GLU A 31 3.90 0.15 4.62
CA GLU A 31 4.65 0.93 5.62
C GLU A 31 6.16 0.92 5.33
N GLY A 32 6.72 -0.29 5.26
CA GLY A 32 8.14 -0.56 5.06
C GLY A 32 8.49 -0.87 3.61
N VAL A 33 9.78 -0.70 3.29
CA VAL A 33 10.33 -1.03 1.96
C VAL A 33 10.39 -2.55 1.72
N GLU A 34 10.67 -3.34 2.77
CA GLU A 34 10.76 -4.80 2.68
C GLU A 34 9.38 -5.41 2.37
N ASP A 35 8.33 -4.94 3.03
CA ASP A 35 6.95 -5.35 2.71
C ASP A 35 6.53 -4.90 1.32
N ALA A 36 6.91 -3.70 0.90
CA ALA A 36 6.62 -3.23 -0.45
C ALA A 36 7.27 -4.12 -1.53
N PHE A 37 8.52 -4.56 -1.32
CA PHE A 37 9.15 -5.54 -2.21
C PHE A 37 8.44 -6.89 -2.18
N THR A 38 8.08 -7.37 -0.99
CA THR A 38 7.37 -8.62 -0.79
C THR A 38 6.03 -8.63 -1.54
N VAL A 39 5.24 -7.56 -1.38
CA VAL A 39 3.96 -7.37 -2.07
C VAL A 39 4.16 -7.27 -3.58
N ALA A 40 5.16 -6.51 -4.04
CA ALA A 40 5.46 -6.39 -5.47
C ALA A 40 5.79 -7.74 -6.14
N LEU A 41 6.40 -8.68 -5.40
CA LEU A 41 6.64 -10.04 -5.89
C LEU A 41 5.36 -10.89 -5.92
N LEU A 42 4.46 -10.70 -4.95
CA LEU A 42 3.20 -11.43 -4.87
C LEU A 42 2.14 -10.93 -5.86
N THR A 43 2.13 -9.64 -6.16
CA THR A 43 1.17 -8.98 -7.04
C THR A 43 1.89 -8.13 -8.09
N PRO A 44 2.58 -8.77 -9.04
CA PRO A 44 3.36 -8.07 -10.06
C PRO A 44 2.53 -7.13 -10.93
N GLU A 45 1.22 -7.36 -11.02
CA GLU A 45 0.26 -6.54 -11.75
C GLU A 45 -0.07 -5.22 -11.04
N TRP A 46 0.23 -5.07 -9.75
CA TRP A 46 -0.05 -3.85 -8.97
C TRP A 46 1.11 -2.84 -9.01
N ARG A 47 0.77 -1.56 -8.95
CA ARG A 47 1.76 -0.51 -8.61
C ARG A 47 1.98 -0.50 -7.12
N VAL A 48 3.19 -0.79 -6.69
CA VAL A 48 3.52 -0.90 -5.26
C VAL A 48 4.50 0.19 -4.86
N SER A 49 4.24 0.84 -3.73
CA SER A 49 5.13 1.86 -3.14
C SER A 49 5.26 1.69 -1.64
N ALA A 50 6.43 2.00 -1.09
CA ALA A 50 6.63 2.12 0.35
C ALA A 50 6.40 3.57 0.79
N VAL A 51 5.68 3.77 1.90
CA VAL A 51 5.46 5.09 2.51
C VAL A 51 6.54 5.45 3.53
N GLY A 52 7.48 4.53 3.83
CA GLY A 52 8.66 4.73 4.68
C GLY A 52 8.39 4.89 6.17
N ALA A 53 7.17 5.28 6.56
CA ALA A 53 6.65 5.30 7.92
C ALA A 53 5.12 5.36 7.87
N SER A 54 4.43 4.65 8.77
CA SER A 54 2.96 4.62 8.86
C SER A 54 2.29 5.99 8.92
N ALA A 55 2.93 6.97 9.54
CA ALA A 55 2.43 8.35 9.58
C ALA A 55 2.22 8.95 8.17
N ASN A 56 2.97 8.47 7.17
CA ASN A 56 2.93 9.00 5.81
C ASN A 56 1.73 8.52 4.99
N PHE A 57 0.95 7.51 5.43
CA PHE A 57 -0.29 7.12 4.75
C PHE A 57 -1.24 8.31 4.56
N ALA A 58 -1.38 9.15 5.59
CA ALA A 58 -2.18 10.36 5.54
C ALA A 58 -1.73 11.39 4.50
N HIS A 59 -0.48 11.31 4.03
CA HIS A 59 0.08 12.22 3.04
C HIS A 59 0.00 11.67 1.61
N ILE A 60 -0.42 10.41 1.45
CA ILE A 60 -0.63 9.83 0.12
C ILE A 60 -1.84 10.47 -0.53
N GLU A 61 -1.67 10.83 -1.80
CA GLU A 61 -2.74 11.23 -2.70
C GLU A 61 -2.89 10.12 -3.75
N PRO A 62 -4.04 9.42 -3.80
CA PRO A 62 -4.27 8.40 -4.81
C PRO A 62 -4.08 9.00 -6.22
N PRO A 63 -3.20 8.45 -7.07
CA PRO A 63 -2.94 9.05 -8.38
C PRO A 63 -4.17 8.90 -9.30
N PRO A 64 -4.36 9.79 -10.30
CA PRO A 64 -5.46 9.65 -11.26
C PRO A 64 -5.41 8.35 -12.09
N SER A 65 -4.25 7.68 -12.15
CA SER A 65 -4.08 6.36 -12.77
C SER A 65 -4.43 5.19 -11.82
N ALA A 66 -4.97 5.45 -10.64
CA ALA A 66 -5.41 4.41 -9.72
C ALA A 66 -6.76 3.84 -10.15
N ARG A 67 -6.83 2.51 -10.27
CA ARG A 67 -8.07 1.74 -10.40
C ARG A 67 -8.70 1.46 -9.04
N ALA A 68 -7.86 1.21 -8.05
CA ALA A 68 -8.19 1.00 -6.66
C ALA A 68 -6.99 1.38 -5.78
N VAL A 69 -7.25 1.65 -4.51
CA VAL A 69 -6.22 1.89 -3.48
C VAL A 69 -6.17 0.72 -2.53
N VAL A 70 -4.97 0.20 -2.27
CA VAL A 70 -4.75 -0.90 -1.33
C VAL A 70 -3.77 -0.44 -0.25
N ALA A 71 -4.20 -0.41 1.00
CA ALA A 71 -3.29 -0.24 2.13
C ALA A 71 -2.79 -1.61 2.59
N ILE A 72 -1.47 -1.82 2.53
CA ILE A 72 -0.82 -3.00 3.08
C ILE A 72 -0.55 -2.73 4.56
N ARG A 73 -1.11 -3.59 5.43
CA ARG A 73 -1.16 -3.39 6.88
C ARG A 73 -0.31 -4.39 7.62
N ASP A 74 0.37 -3.92 8.66
CA ASP A 74 1.10 -4.77 9.59
C ASP A 74 0.25 -5.08 10.84
N ARG A 75 0.47 -6.24 11.43
CA ARG A 75 -0.06 -6.65 12.73
C ARG A 75 0.94 -6.28 13.82
N ASP A 76 0.76 -5.10 14.44
CA ASP A 76 1.55 -4.70 15.60
C ASP A 76 0.87 -5.17 16.92
N PRO A 77 1.58 -5.85 17.83
CA PRO A 77 1.02 -6.25 19.13
C PRO A 77 0.69 -5.04 20.03
N ASN A 78 1.32 -3.90 19.79
CA ASN A 78 1.07 -2.66 20.50
C ASN A 78 -0.19 -1.96 19.96
N ARG A 79 -1.27 -2.05 20.73
CA ARG A 79 -2.57 -1.43 20.40
C ARG A 79 -2.49 0.09 20.15
N LYS A 80 -1.57 0.81 20.80
CA LYS A 80 -1.42 2.26 20.58
C LYS A 80 -0.83 2.56 19.21
N VAL A 81 0.17 1.77 18.78
CA VAL A 81 0.77 1.87 17.44
C VAL A 81 -0.30 1.55 16.41
N MET A 82 -1.00 0.42 16.55
CA MET A 82 -2.09 0.02 15.66
C MET A 82 -3.17 1.10 15.51
N ALA A 83 -3.63 1.68 16.61
CA ALA A 83 -4.64 2.74 16.56
C ALA A 83 -4.14 3.99 15.80
N GLY A 84 -2.86 4.35 16.00
CA GLY A 84 -2.21 5.45 15.28
C GLY A 84 -2.18 5.21 13.77
N VAL A 85 -1.72 4.03 13.34
CA VAL A 85 -1.68 3.65 11.92
C VAL A 85 -3.09 3.61 11.34
N THR A 86 -4.05 2.99 12.03
CA THR A 86 -5.43 2.88 11.56
C THR A 86 -6.07 4.25 11.32
N LYS A 87 -5.80 5.24 12.16
CA LYS A 87 -6.25 6.62 11.89
C LYS A 87 -5.65 7.17 10.60
N LYS A 88 -4.37 6.93 10.34
CA LYS A 88 -3.67 7.43 9.15
C LYS A 88 -4.10 6.73 7.86
N VAL A 89 -4.41 5.44 7.94
CA VAL A 89 -4.99 4.68 6.83
C VAL A 89 -6.44 5.12 6.56
N ALA A 90 -7.23 5.44 7.58
CA ALA A 90 -8.56 6.02 7.40
C ALA A 90 -8.51 7.39 6.68
N GLU A 91 -7.48 8.21 6.93
CA GLU A 91 -7.26 9.46 6.18
C GLU A 91 -6.96 9.17 4.69
N LEU A 92 -6.20 8.12 4.35
CA LEU A 92 -5.99 7.69 2.97
C LEU A 92 -7.28 7.13 2.34
N GLN A 93 -8.05 6.33 3.08
CA GLN A 93 -9.34 5.81 2.65
C GLN A 93 -10.29 6.95 2.26
N ALA A 94 -10.44 7.96 3.11
CA ALA A 94 -11.28 9.12 2.82
C ALA A 94 -10.88 9.84 1.51
N LYS A 95 -9.58 9.91 1.19
CA LYS A 95 -9.11 10.49 -0.07
C LYS A 95 -9.40 9.60 -1.29
N ALA A 96 -9.35 8.28 -1.13
CA ALA A 96 -9.75 7.34 -2.18
C ALA A 96 -11.25 7.46 -2.46
N GLU A 97 -12.08 7.49 -1.41
CA GLU A 97 -13.53 7.67 -1.50
C GLU A 97 -13.93 9.01 -2.11
N ALA A 98 -13.25 10.10 -1.75
CA ALA A 98 -13.46 11.42 -2.36
C ALA A 98 -13.17 11.44 -3.88
N ARG A 99 -12.42 10.46 -4.38
CA ARG A 99 -12.17 10.24 -5.82
C ARG A 99 -12.99 9.09 -6.41
N SER A 100 -13.95 8.56 -5.65
CA SER A 100 -14.78 7.41 -6.02
C SER A 100 -13.96 6.15 -6.36
N LEU A 101 -12.80 5.99 -5.73
CA LEU A 101 -11.94 4.81 -5.89
C LEU A 101 -12.30 3.75 -4.86
N PRO A 102 -12.40 2.46 -5.25
CA PRO A 102 -12.42 1.36 -4.30
C PRO A 102 -11.19 1.40 -3.38
N PHE A 103 -11.41 1.12 -2.09
CA PHE A 103 -10.36 1.05 -1.08
C PHE A 103 -10.37 -0.31 -0.41
N PHE A 104 -9.18 -0.89 -0.25
CA PHE A 104 -8.99 -2.18 0.41
C PHE A 104 -7.86 -2.10 1.43
N GLU A 105 -8.00 -2.83 2.54
CA GLU A 105 -6.87 -3.15 3.40
C GLU A 105 -6.46 -4.60 3.18
N SER A 106 -5.18 -4.84 2.96
CA SER A 106 -4.60 -6.18 2.89
C SER A 106 -3.78 -6.44 4.14
N TRP A 107 -4.00 -7.59 4.76
CA TRP A 107 -3.39 -7.98 6.03
C TRP A 107 -2.68 -9.32 5.88
N PRO A 108 -1.52 -9.53 6.53
CA PRO A 108 -0.91 -10.86 6.59
C PRO A 108 -1.82 -11.81 7.38
N GLU A 109 -1.62 -13.12 7.19
CA GLU A 109 -2.32 -14.14 7.95
C GLU A 109 -2.10 -13.94 9.46
N ARG A 110 -3.07 -14.36 10.28
CA ARG A 110 -2.93 -14.29 11.74
C ARG A 110 -1.72 -15.10 12.21
N GLY A 111 -0.97 -14.53 13.14
CA GLY A 111 0.27 -15.11 13.67
C GLY A 111 1.54 -14.70 12.94
N PHE A 112 1.44 -13.86 11.91
CA PHE A 112 2.57 -13.18 11.27
C PHE A 112 2.46 -11.68 11.50
N LYS A 113 3.60 -11.00 11.66
CA LYS A 113 3.62 -9.56 11.89
C LYS A 113 3.32 -8.79 10.60
N ASP A 114 4.01 -9.11 9.53
CA ASP A 114 3.92 -8.43 8.25
C ASP A 114 3.96 -9.45 7.10
N PHE A 115 3.91 -8.99 5.85
CA PHE A 115 3.91 -9.89 4.69
C PHE A 115 5.29 -10.54 4.49
N ASN A 116 6.38 -9.84 4.82
CA ASN A 116 7.73 -10.38 4.73
C ASN A 116 7.92 -11.58 5.67
N ASP A 117 7.52 -11.44 6.93
CA ASP A 117 7.51 -12.51 7.92
C ASP A 117 6.61 -13.67 7.50
N MET A 118 5.45 -13.39 6.89
CA MET A 118 4.55 -14.40 6.36
C MET A 118 5.20 -15.26 5.27
N ILE A 119 5.86 -14.66 4.28
CA ILE A 119 6.55 -15.44 3.22
C ILE A 119 7.76 -16.19 3.78
N ARG A 120 8.47 -15.60 4.75
CA ARG A 120 9.64 -16.21 5.39
C ARG A 120 9.26 -17.31 6.39
N GLY A 121 8.00 -17.42 6.79
CA GLY A 121 7.54 -18.37 7.81
C GLY A 121 7.93 -17.98 9.24
N VAL A 122 8.19 -16.70 9.52
CA VAL A 122 8.60 -16.17 10.83
C VAL A 122 7.36 -15.74 11.63
N ARG A 123 7.11 -16.36 12.79
CA ARG A 123 5.93 -16.05 13.62
C ARG A 123 6.17 -14.87 14.57
N ALA A 124 5.10 -14.12 14.85
CA ALA A 124 5.07 -12.97 15.76
C ALA A 124 4.89 -13.36 17.24
#